data_AF-A0A379G780-F1
#
_entry.id   AF-A0A379G780-F1
#
_cell.length_a   1.000
_cell.length_b   1.000
_cell.length_c   1.000
_cell.angle_alpha   90.00
_cell.angle_beta   90.00
_cell.angle_gamma   90.00
#
_symmetry.space_group_name_H-M   'P 1'
#
loop_
_entity.id
_entity.type
_entity.pdbx_description
1 polymer ?
#
loop_
_entity_poly.entity_id
_entity_poly.type
_entity_poly.pdbx_seq_one_letter_code
_entity_poly.pdbx_strand_id
1 'polypeptide(L)'
;MLTDQQFDSIEVSTYIGTFLKRRRKGAGLTGAELASRLSISQQQISRYERGVNAITIQSLLGILHALELKKHDIDDFLQNIFHFYYIDIDMENKLLN
;
A
#
# COMPACT_ATOMS: atom_id res chain seq x y z
N MET A 1 9.68 -12.85 24.91
CA MET A 1 10.21 -13.30 23.61
C MET A 1 9.47 -12.50 22.57
N LEU A 2 10.14 -11.48 22.00
CA LEU A 2 9.54 -10.61 21.01
C LEU A 2 9.27 -11.46 19.76
N THR A 3 8.01 -11.49 19.36
CA THR A 3 7.45 -12.30 18.28
C THR A 3 8.22 -12.11 16.97
N ASP A 4 8.88 -13.17 16.51
CA ASP A 4 9.36 -13.37 15.15
C ASP A 4 8.18 -13.49 14.17
N GLN A 5 7.35 -12.46 14.07
CA GLN A 5 6.52 -12.27 12.89
C GLN A 5 7.22 -11.27 11.97
N GLN A 6 8.30 -11.75 11.35
CA GLN A 6 8.75 -11.19 10.07
C GLN A 6 7.65 -11.45 9.05
N PHE A 7 6.69 -10.54 8.94
CA PHE A 7 5.80 -10.53 7.79
C PHE A 7 6.67 -10.35 6.54
N ASP A 8 6.43 -11.20 5.55
CA ASP A 8 7.23 -11.15 4.33
C ASP A 8 6.97 -9.80 3.66
N SER A 9 8.05 -9.06 3.42
CA SER A 9 8.04 -7.80 2.66
C SER A 9 7.27 -7.89 1.34
N ILE A 10 7.16 -9.10 0.78
CA ILE A 10 6.39 -9.44 -0.41
C ILE A 10 4.89 -9.29 -0.19
N GLU A 11 4.35 -9.70 0.97
CA GLU A 11 2.91 -9.61 1.27
C GLU A 11 2.45 -8.15 1.36
N VAL A 12 3.22 -7.32 2.06
CA VAL A 12 2.95 -5.87 2.18
C VAL A 12 3.04 -5.17 0.82
N SER A 13 4.09 -5.46 0.04
CA SER A 13 4.27 -4.87 -1.29
C SER A 13 3.13 -5.25 -2.23
N THR A 14 2.65 -6.50 -2.14
CA THR A 14 1.52 -7.01 -2.93
C THR A 14 0.20 -6.35 -2.53
N TYR A 15 -0.04 -6.16 -1.23
CA TYR A 15 -1.20 -5.43 -0.72
C TYR A 15 -1.22 -4.00 -1.25
N ILE A 16 -0.11 -3.27 -1.08
CA ILE A 16 0.02 -1.89 -1.54
C ILE A 16 -0.23 -1.81 -3.05
N GLY A 17 0.46 -2.63 -3.85
CA GLY A 17 0.31 -2.62 -5.30
C GLY A 17 -1.12 -2.89 -5.75
N THR A 18 -1.79 -3.86 -5.12
CA THR A 18 -3.18 -4.22 -5.43
C THR A 18 -4.15 -3.10 -5.07
N PHE A 19 -3.96 -2.46 -3.92
CA PHE A 19 -4.75 -1.30 -3.51
C PHE A 19 -4.64 -0.16 -4.54
N LEU A 20 -3.41 0.23 -4.89
CA LEU A 20 -3.14 1.31 -5.84
C LEU A 20 -3.77 1.01 -7.22
N LYS A 21 -3.62 -0.23 -7.71
CA LYS A 21 -4.21 -0.68 -8.98
C LYS A 21 -5.73 -0.58 -8.97
N ARG A 22 -6.38 -1.00 -7.88
CA ARG A 22 -7.84 -0.92 -7.73
C ARG A 22 -8.30 0.54 -7.73
N ARG A 23 -7.62 1.41 -7.00
CA ARG A 23 -7.91 2.85 -6.94
C ARG A 23 -7.77 3.51 -8.31
N ARG A 24 -6.65 3.27 -9.00
CA ARG A 24 -6.42 3.78 -10.36
C ARG A 24 -7.56 3.38 -11.30
N LYS A 25 -7.94 2.10 -11.31
CA LYS A 25 -9.04 1.60 -12.14
C LYS A 25 -10.39 2.22 -11.74
N GLY A 26 -10.64 2.38 -10.45
CA GLY A 26 -11.86 3.03 -9.94
C GLY A 26 -11.97 4.50 -10.36
N ALA A 27 -10.83 5.18 -10.53
CA ALA A 27 -10.75 6.54 -11.07
C ALA A 27 -10.80 6.59 -12.62
N GLY A 28 -10.95 5.45 -13.30
CA GLY A 28 -11.00 5.38 -14.77
C GLY A 28 -9.65 5.59 -15.48
N LEU A 29 -8.54 5.61 -14.73
CA LEU A 29 -7.22 5.88 -15.29
C LEU A 29 -6.55 4.62 -15.82
N THR A 30 -5.88 4.72 -16.95
CA THR A 30 -4.89 3.75 -17.45
C THR A 30 -3.57 3.86 -16.68
N GLY A 31 -2.73 2.83 -16.75
CA GLY A 31 -1.41 2.88 -16.14
C GLY A 31 -0.52 3.98 -16.71
N ALA A 32 -0.69 4.32 -17.99
CA ALA A 32 0.05 5.39 -18.66
C ALA A 32 -0.39 6.78 -18.17
N GLU A 33 -1.69 7.01 -17.98
CA GLU A 33 -2.20 8.27 -17.46
C GLU A 33 -1.75 8.53 -16.02
N LEU A 34 -1.80 7.52 -15.15
CA LEU A 34 -1.27 7.66 -13.79
C LEU A 34 0.25 7.93 -13.80
N ALA A 35 0.99 7.23 -14.65
CA ALA A 35 2.43 7.43 -14.79
C ALA A 35 2.76 8.86 -15.27
N SER A 36 1.98 9.39 -16.20
CA SER A 36 2.09 10.76 -16.71
C SER A 36 1.88 11.80 -15.59
N ARG A 37 0.84 11.63 -14.75
CA ARG A 37 0.60 12.50 -13.58
C ARG A 37 1.78 12.57 -12.62
N LEU A 38 2.59 11.51 -12.56
CA LEU A 38 3.73 11.35 -11.66
C LEU A 38 5.08 11.59 -12.34
N SER A 39 5.11 11.88 -13.64
CA SER A 39 6.34 12.02 -14.43
C SER A 39 7.27 10.80 -14.32
N ILE A 40 6.71 9.59 -14.32
CA ILE A 40 7.45 8.31 -14.31
C ILE A 40 7.02 7.42 -15.48
N SER A 41 7.72 6.30 -15.71
CA SER A 41 7.35 5.36 -16.75
C SER A 41 6.12 4.53 -16.37
N GLN A 42 5.30 4.15 -17.37
CA GLN A 42 4.19 3.22 -17.16
C GLN A 42 4.68 1.86 -16.60
N GLN A 43 5.87 1.42 -17.02
CA GLN A 43 6.49 0.21 -16.49
C GLN A 43 6.80 0.30 -15.00
N GLN A 44 7.15 1.49 -14.49
CA GLN A 44 7.35 1.72 -13.07
C GLN A 44 6.03 1.62 -12.29
N ILE A 45 4.95 2.25 -12.77
CA ILE A 45 3.60 2.03 -12.22
C ILE A 45 3.23 0.55 -12.24
N SER A 46 3.53 -0.15 -13.34
CA SER A 46 3.23 -1.57 -13.47
C SER A 46 3.98 -2.44 -12.46
N ARG A 47 5.23 -2.11 -12.14
CA ARG A 47 6.02 -2.79 -11.11
C ARG A 47 5.45 -2.55 -9.72
N TYR A 48 5.09 -1.30 -9.42
CA TYR A 48 4.44 -0.92 -8.16
C TYR A 48 3.11 -1.65 -7.96
N GLU A 49 2.25 -1.66 -8.97
CA GLU A 49 0.94 -2.31 -8.92
C GLU A 49 0.98 -3.84 -8.77
N ARG A 50 2.12 -4.46 -9.10
CA ARG A 50 2.32 -5.91 -8.92
C ARG A 50 3.07 -6.25 -7.63
N GLY A 51 3.56 -5.27 -6.87
CA GLY A 51 4.36 -5.51 -5.68
C GLY A 51 5.73 -6.16 -5.95
N VAL A 52 6.20 -6.20 -7.21
CA VAL A 52 7.48 -6.84 -7.58
C VAL A 52 8.68 -6.01 -7.11
N ASN A 53 8.50 -4.70 -6.95
CA ASN A 53 9.50 -3.80 -6.39
C ASN A 53 8.94 -3.11 -5.15
N ALA A 54 9.80 -2.98 -4.12
CA ALA A 54 9.50 -2.12 -2.98
C ALA A 54 9.22 -0.68 -3.45
N ILE A 55 8.14 -0.12 -2.93
CA ILE A 55 7.74 1.27 -3.18
C ILE A 55 8.30 2.11 -2.03
N THR A 56 9.04 3.16 -2.34
CA THR A 56 9.48 4.12 -1.32
C THR A 56 8.28 4.90 -0.79
N ILE A 57 8.37 5.39 0.45
CA ILE A 57 7.30 6.21 1.03
C ILE A 57 7.01 7.45 0.18
N GLN A 58 8.03 8.11 -0.38
CA GLN A 58 7.85 9.26 -1.26
C GLN A 58 7.03 8.90 -2.51
N SER A 59 7.35 7.78 -3.18
CA SER A 59 6.60 7.32 -4.34
C SER A 59 5.17 6.94 -3.96
N LEU A 60 4.98 6.27 -2.83
CA LEU A 60 3.65 5.91 -2.34
C LEU A 60 2.79 7.16 -2.12
N LEU A 61 3.28 8.14 -1.36
CA LEU A 61 2.58 9.39 -1.10
C LEU A 61 2.26 10.15 -2.40
N GLY A 62 3.20 10.18 -3.34
CA GLY A 62 2.97 10.76 -4.66
C GLY A 62 1.81 10.09 -5.39
N ILE A 63 1.76 8.76 -5.39
CA ILE A 63 0.68 8.01 -6.04
C ILE A 63 -0.66 8.25 -5.35
N LEU A 64 -0.71 8.22 -4.01
CA LEU A 64 -1.96 8.49 -3.27
C LEU A 64 -2.52 9.88 -3.59
N HIS A 65 -1.63 10.89 -3.69
CA HIS A 65 -1.99 12.24 -4.10
C HIS A 65 -2.48 12.30 -5.56
N ALA A 66 -1.76 11.65 -6.50
CA ALA A 66 -2.14 11.63 -7.91
C ALA A 66 -3.46 10.89 -8.20
N LEU A 67 -3.88 10.01 -7.28
CA LEU A 67 -5.16 9.31 -7.28
C LEU A 67 -6.29 10.09 -6.60
N GLU A 68 -6.01 11.28 -6.06
CA GLU A 68 -7.00 12.18 -5.42
C GLU A 68 -7.83 11.46 -4.33
N LEU A 69 -7.16 10.59 -3.56
CA LEU A 69 -7.83 9.83 -2.50
C LEU A 69 -8.34 10.75 -1.39
N LYS A 70 -9.52 10.43 -0.87
CA LYS A 70 -10.08 11.17 0.28
C LYS A 70 -9.35 10.77 1.56
N LYS A 71 -9.45 11.59 2.60
CA LYS A 71 -8.82 11.28 3.90
C LYS A 71 -9.17 9.89 4.43
N HIS A 72 -10.46 9.53 4.42
CA HIS A 72 -10.92 8.21 4.92
C HIS A 72 -10.29 7.04 4.14
N ASP A 73 -10.12 7.21 2.83
CA ASP A 73 -9.52 6.20 1.96
C ASP A 73 -8.05 5.92 2.31
N ILE A 74 -7.34 6.96 2.72
CA ILE A 74 -5.94 6.91 3.13
C ILE A 74 -5.83 6.33 4.54
N ASP A 75 -6.72 6.75 5.45
CA ASP A 75 -6.77 6.24 6.82
C ASP A 75 -6.99 4.71 6.81
N ASP A 76 -8.01 4.23 6.07
CA ASP A 76 -8.30 2.79 5.94
C ASP A 76 -7.11 2.02 5.34
N PHE A 77 -6.46 2.59 4.33
CA PHE A 77 -5.30 2.00 3.69
C PHE A 77 -4.11 1.85 4.66
N LEU A 78 -3.81 2.90 5.42
CA LEU A 78 -2.71 2.90 6.39
C LEU A 78 -3.00 1.95 7.56
N GLN A 79 -4.24 1.91 8.05
CA GLN A 79 -4.65 0.94 9.07
C GLN A 79 -4.36 -0.48 8.58
N ASN A 80 -4.78 -0.85 7.38
CA ASN A 80 -4.51 -2.18 6.81
C ASN A 80 -3.00 -2.46 6.66
N ILE A 81 -2.18 -1.47 6.27
CA ILE A 81 -0.71 -1.64 6.27
C ILE A 81 -0.22 -1.97 7.68
N PHE A 82 -0.66 -1.23 8.69
CA PHE A 82 -0.20 -1.42 10.07
C PHE A 82 -0.60 -2.77 10.65
N HIS A 83 -1.71 -3.38 10.21
CA HIS A 83 -2.07 -4.76 10.60
C HIS A 83 -1.03 -5.81 10.15
N PHE A 84 -0.19 -5.51 9.15
CA PHE A 84 0.94 -6.38 8.77
C PHE A 84 2.16 -6.22 9.69
N TYR A 85 2.17 -5.29 10.64
CA TYR A 85 3.35 -5.02 11.48
C TYR A 85 3.05 -5.03 12.97
N TYR A 86 1.82 -4.70 13.35
CA TYR A 86 1.38 -4.70 14.73
C TYR A 86 0.41 -5.86 14.96
N ILE A 87 0.68 -6.64 16.00
CA ILE A 87 -0.31 -7.53 16.59
C ILE A 87 -1.34 -6.62 17.27
N ASP A 88 -2.62 -6.95 17.09
CA ASP A 88 -3.73 -6.29 17.77
C ASP A 88 -3.44 -6.27 19.27
N ILE A 89 -3.26 -5.08 19.87
CA ILE A 89 -2.91 -4.95 21.30
C ILE A 89 -3.99 -5.62 22.18
N ASP A 90 -5.23 -5.68 21.68
CA ASP A 90 -6.35 -6.38 22.32
C ASP A 90 -6.20 -7.91 22.32
N MET A 91 -5.44 -8.50 21.39
CA MET A 91 -5.06 -9.91 21.41
C MET A 91 -3.96 -10.19 22.44
N GLU A 92 -2.97 -9.30 22.56
CA GLU A 92 -1.90 -9.44 23.55
C GLU A 92 -2.46 -9.40 24.99
N ASN A 93 -3.40 -8.48 25.26
CA ASN A 93 -4.10 -8.41 26.54
C ASN A 93 -5.01 -9.62 26.83
N LYS A 94 -5.48 -10.34 25.79
CA LYS A 94 -6.23 -11.60 25.92
C LYS A 94 -5.35 -12.84 26.10
N LEU A 95 -4.07 -12.76 25.74
CA LEU A 95 -3.09 -13.84 25.91
C LEU A 95 -2.33 -13.75 27.24
N LEU A 96 -2.39 -12.58 27.89
CA LEU A 96 -1.73 -12.28 29.16
C LEU A 96 -2.68 -12.32 30.39
N ASN A 97 -3.96 -12.60 30.18
CA ASN A 97 -4.97 -12.90 31.21
C ASN A 97 -5.57 -14.29 30.98
#